data_AF-A7J2W2-F1
#
_entry.id   AF-A7J2W2-F1
#
_cell.length_a   1.000
_cell.length_b   1.000
_cell.length_c   1.000
_cell.angle_alpha   90.00
_cell.angle_beta   90.00
_cell.angle_gamma   90.00
#
_symmetry.space_group_name_H-M   'P 1'
#
loop_
_entity.id
_entity.type
_entity.pdbx_description
1 polymer ?
#
loop_
_entity_poly.entity_id
_entity_poly.type
_entity_poly.pdbx_seq_one_letter_code
_entity_poly.pdbx_strand_id
1 'polypeptide(L)'
;EGWWYKPEYIFNELNINSVMSKPNHNDTLDLKSNIGKSYALSGYAYTGGGRLVTRVEISTDAGVHWHLATLDRKEQPTEHGMSWCWTWWDYQLDVADLVGCKELWCRAWDESNNTQPTEPTWNLMGMGNN
;
A
#
# COMPACT_ATOMS: atom_id res chain seq x y z
N GLU A 1 3.28 -2.25 34.37
CA GLU A 1 2.01 -1.70 34.91
C GLU A 1 1.83 -0.27 34.41
N GLY A 2 0.59 0.24 34.37
CA GLY A 2 0.31 1.62 33.92
C GLY A 2 0.41 1.87 32.41
N TRP A 3 0.36 0.84 31.56
CA TRP A 3 0.57 0.93 30.11
C TRP A 3 -0.27 2.03 29.42
N TRP A 4 -1.52 2.20 29.82
CA TRP A 4 -2.44 3.19 29.23
C TRP A 4 -2.12 4.65 29.56
N TYR A 5 -1.27 4.90 30.56
CA TYR A 5 -0.93 6.26 31.02
C TYR A 5 0.46 6.69 30.57
N LYS A 6 1.13 5.87 29.76
CA LYS A 6 2.44 6.18 29.19
C LYS A 6 2.25 7.06 27.95
N PRO A 7 2.71 8.32 27.97
CA PRO A 7 2.48 9.27 26.87
C PRO A 7 3.13 8.83 25.56
N GLU A 8 4.17 7.99 25.61
CA GLU A 8 4.87 7.46 24.44
C GLU A 8 3.99 6.56 23.57
N TYR A 9 2.89 6.03 24.11
CA TYR A 9 1.96 5.16 23.38
C TYR A 9 0.75 5.91 22.81
N ILE A 10 0.70 7.24 22.98
CA ILE A 10 -0.35 8.06 22.38
C ILE A 10 -0.14 8.09 20.87
N PHE A 11 -1.16 7.63 20.16
CA PHE A 11 -1.17 7.60 18.70
C PHE A 11 -1.74 8.91 18.15
N ASN A 12 -0.87 9.73 17.55
CA ASN A 12 -1.25 11.02 16.96
C ASN A 12 -1.22 10.97 15.44
N GLU A 13 -0.06 10.64 14.86
CA GLU A 13 0.13 10.53 13.42
C GLU A 13 -0.06 9.09 12.97
N LEU A 14 -0.77 8.91 11.85
CA LEU A 14 -0.87 7.61 11.18
C LEU A 14 0.48 7.15 10.64
N ASN A 15 0.72 5.83 10.68
CA ASN A 15 1.79 5.19 9.93
C ASN A 15 1.48 5.16 8.42
N ILE A 16 2.51 4.87 7.61
CA ILE A 16 2.36 4.62 6.17
C ILE A 16 1.52 3.36 5.95
N ASN A 17 0.54 3.41 5.07
CA ASN A 17 -0.31 2.27 4.74
C ASN A 17 -0.69 2.30 3.25
N SER A 18 -0.98 1.13 2.68
CA SER A 18 -1.49 0.98 1.32
C SER A 18 -2.51 -0.14 1.24
N VAL A 19 -3.49 0.05 0.36
CA VAL A 19 -4.61 -0.86 0.18
C VAL A 19 -4.84 -1.07 -1.31
N MET A 20 -4.91 -2.34 -1.71
CA MET A 20 -5.36 -2.75 -3.03
C MET A 20 -6.88 -2.80 -3.06
N SER A 21 -7.49 -2.05 -3.97
CA SER A 21 -8.95 -2.02 -4.18
C SER A 21 -9.39 -2.79 -5.43
N LYS A 22 -8.47 -3.04 -6.36
CA LYS A 22 -8.65 -3.98 -7.48
C LYS A 22 -7.46 -4.94 -7.55
N PRO A 23 -7.68 -6.26 -7.66
CA PRO A 23 -8.96 -6.95 -7.85
C PRO A 23 -9.92 -6.84 -6.66
N ASN A 24 -11.22 -6.98 -6.95
CA ASN A 24 -12.23 -7.10 -5.90
C ASN A 24 -12.11 -8.45 -5.19
N HIS A 25 -12.66 -8.55 -3.99
CA HIS A 25 -12.78 -9.84 -3.31
C HIS A 25 -13.60 -10.82 -4.18
N ASN A 26 -13.06 -12.03 -4.36
CA ASN A 26 -13.59 -13.09 -5.24
C ASN A 26 -13.66 -12.72 -6.72
N ASP A 27 -12.91 -11.72 -7.17
CA ASP A 27 -12.75 -11.52 -8.61
C ASP A 27 -12.02 -12.71 -9.24
N THR A 28 -12.42 -13.07 -10.46
CA THR A 28 -11.88 -14.24 -11.16
C THR A 28 -11.39 -13.85 -12.54
N LEU A 29 -10.22 -14.34 -12.91
CA LEU A 29 -9.60 -14.10 -14.20
C LEU A 29 -9.18 -15.45 -14.80
N ASP A 30 -9.71 -15.79 -15.98
CA ASP A 30 -9.21 -16.94 -16.72
C ASP A 30 -7.85 -16.62 -17.33
N LEU A 31 -6.80 -17.27 -16.82
CA LEU A 31 -5.43 -17.03 -17.27
C LEU A 31 -5.23 -17.42 -18.73
N LYS A 32 -5.85 -18.51 -19.20
CA LYS A 32 -5.60 -19.03 -20.54
C LYS A 32 -6.05 -18.05 -21.63
N SER A 33 -7.23 -17.46 -21.48
CA SER A 33 -7.75 -16.48 -22.45
C SER A 33 -7.13 -15.08 -22.34
N ASN A 34 -6.38 -14.80 -21.26
CA ASN A 34 -5.82 -13.47 -20.99
C ASN A 34 -4.30 -13.41 -20.88
N ILE A 35 -3.57 -14.52 -21.08
CA ILE A 35 -2.11 -14.62 -20.87
C ILE A 35 -1.26 -13.53 -21.55
N GLY A 36 -1.71 -12.99 -22.69
CA GLY A 36 -1.04 -11.93 -23.44
C GLY A 36 -1.62 -10.53 -23.21
N LYS A 37 -2.44 -10.34 -22.16
CA LYS A 37 -3.06 -9.06 -21.81
C LYS A 37 -2.55 -8.58 -20.45
N SER A 38 -2.85 -7.33 -20.13
CA SER A 38 -2.70 -6.79 -18.79
C SER A 38 -4.01 -6.85 -17.99
N TYR A 39 -3.88 -6.92 -16.67
CA TYR A 39 -4.95 -6.73 -15.70
C TYR A 39 -4.66 -5.46 -14.89
N ALA A 40 -5.66 -4.59 -14.76
CA ALA A 40 -5.51 -3.32 -14.06
C ALA A 40 -5.68 -3.51 -12.54
N LEU A 41 -4.59 -3.45 -11.80
CA LEU A 41 -4.60 -3.28 -10.35
C LEU A 41 -4.75 -1.81 -10.01
N SER A 42 -5.46 -1.52 -8.93
CA SER A 42 -5.57 -0.17 -8.41
C SER A 42 -5.76 -0.17 -6.90
N GLY A 43 -5.48 0.96 -6.29
CA GLY A 43 -5.63 1.13 -4.85
C GLY A 43 -5.34 2.54 -4.39
N TYR A 44 -5.14 2.68 -3.09
CA TYR A 44 -4.71 3.93 -2.48
C TYR A 44 -3.63 3.69 -1.43
N ALA A 45 -2.92 4.75 -1.07
CA ALA A 45 -1.92 4.78 -0.02
C ALA A 45 -2.01 6.09 0.76
N TYR A 46 -1.64 6.07 2.03
CA TYR A 46 -1.64 7.26 2.89
C TYR A 46 -0.58 7.15 3.97
N THR A 47 -0.19 8.29 4.54
CA THR A 47 0.66 8.38 5.73
C THR A 47 0.20 9.56 6.57
N GLY A 48 0.48 9.52 7.88
CA GLY A 48 0.24 10.64 8.78
C GLY A 48 1.31 11.74 8.68
N GLY A 49 1.14 12.77 9.51
CA GLY A 49 2.12 13.85 9.66
C GLY A 49 2.24 14.78 8.45
N GLY A 50 1.30 14.70 7.50
CA GLY A 50 1.33 15.47 6.27
C GLY A 50 2.45 15.05 5.31
N ARG A 51 3.01 13.85 5.51
CA ARG A 51 4.10 13.35 4.68
C ARG A 51 3.62 12.96 3.30
N LEU A 52 4.45 13.20 2.29
CA LEU A 52 4.15 12.76 0.93
C LEU A 52 4.39 11.24 0.76
N VAL A 53 3.43 10.51 0.17
CA VAL A 53 3.68 9.16 -0.35
C VAL A 53 4.53 9.26 -1.62
N THR A 54 5.74 8.71 -1.59
CA THR A 54 6.73 8.86 -2.66
C THR A 54 6.67 7.74 -3.68
N ARG A 55 6.37 6.51 -3.26
CA ARG A 55 6.21 5.35 -4.15
C ARG A 55 5.25 4.31 -3.58
N VAL A 56 4.59 3.58 -4.48
CA VAL A 56 3.86 2.35 -4.19
C VAL A 56 4.45 1.26 -5.07
N GLU A 57 4.67 0.09 -4.48
CA GLU A 57 5.30 -1.05 -5.12
C GLU A 57 4.37 -2.26 -5.05
N ILE A 58 4.34 -3.05 -6.12
CA ILE A 58 3.54 -4.27 -6.26
C ILE A 58 4.47 -5.47 -6.38
N SER A 59 4.11 -6.59 -5.75
CA SER A 59 4.79 -7.87 -5.89
C SER A 59 3.79 -8.98 -6.19
N THR A 60 4.22 -9.91 -7.04
CA THR A 60 3.49 -11.13 -7.45
C THR A 60 4.18 -12.41 -6.93
N ASP A 61 5.23 -12.25 -6.12
CA ASP A 61 6.12 -13.32 -5.69
C ASP A 61 6.48 -13.23 -4.19
N ALA A 62 5.51 -12.81 -3.38
CA ALA A 62 5.65 -12.72 -1.92
C ALA A 62 6.78 -11.76 -1.46
N GLY A 63 6.95 -10.65 -2.18
CA GLY A 63 7.87 -9.58 -1.82
C GLY A 63 9.34 -9.83 -2.17
N VAL A 64 9.64 -10.80 -3.02
CA VAL A 64 11.01 -11.03 -3.51
C VAL A 64 11.39 -9.97 -4.55
N HIS A 65 10.51 -9.71 -5.52
CA HIS A 65 10.67 -8.65 -6.51
C HIS A 65 9.52 -7.64 -6.40
N TRP A 66 9.82 -6.39 -6.76
CA TRP A 66 8.91 -5.25 -6.62
C TRP A 66 8.88 -4.41 -7.89
N HIS A 67 7.67 -4.03 -8.29
CA HIS A 67 7.40 -3.22 -9.47
C HIS A 67 6.73 -1.90 -9.07
N LEU A 68 7.14 -0.79 -9.68
CA LEU A 68 6.60 0.53 -9.35
C LEU A 68 5.20 0.72 -9.94
N ALA A 69 4.26 1.12 -9.09
CA ALA A 69 2.95 1.60 -9.51
C ALA A 69 3.01 3.06 -9.96
N THR A 70 2.06 3.47 -10.79
CA THR A 70 1.86 4.88 -11.16
C THR A 70 1.04 5.55 -10.08
N LEU A 71 1.51 6.67 -9.54
CA LEU A 71 0.80 7.44 -8.53
C LEU A 71 -0.07 8.54 -9.17
N ASP A 72 -1.32 8.60 -8.74
CA ASP A 72 -2.29 9.62 -9.11
C ASP A 72 -2.60 10.50 -7.87
N ARG A 73 -1.91 11.64 -7.81
CA ARG A 73 -2.01 12.61 -6.72
C ARG A 73 -3.07 13.66 -7.04
N LYS A 74 -4.21 13.56 -6.37
CA LYS A 74 -5.32 14.51 -6.53
C LYS A 74 -5.11 15.82 -5.77
N GLU A 75 -4.46 15.73 -4.61
CA GLU A 75 -4.10 16.87 -3.79
C GLU A 75 -2.80 17.50 -4.29
N GLN A 76 -2.74 18.84 -4.28
CA GLN A 76 -1.48 19.56 -4.37
C GLN A 76 -0.97 19.82 -2.95
N PRO A 77 0.35 19.69 -2.69
CA PRO A 77 0.90 20.01 -1.38
C PRO A 77 0.53 21.43 -0.94
N THR A 78 0.37 21.62 0.37
CA THR A 78 0.17 22.95 0.93
C THR A 78 1.39 23.85 0.67
N GLU A 79 1.27 25.13 1.00
CA GLU A 79 2.37 26.11 0.97
C GLU A 79 3.60 25.70 1.79
N HIS A 80 3.43 24.77 2.74
CA HIS A 80 4.52 24.20 3.55
C HIS A 80 4.96 22.80 3.08
N GLY A 81 4.51 22.35 1.91
CA GLY A 81 4.85 21.04 1.36
C GLY A 81 4.07 19.87 1.96
N MET A 82 3.02 20.13 2.73
CA MET A 82 2.27 19.09 3.44
C MET A 82 1.24 18.43 2.51
N SER A 83 1.11 17.10 2.59
CA SER A 83 0.10 16.30 1.88
C SER A 83 -0.78 15.56 2.88
N TRP A 84 -2.07 15.91 2.95
CA TRP A 84 -3.00 15.41 3.96
C TRP A 84 -3.95 14.35 3.42
N CYS A 85 -4.09 14.26 2.09
CA CYS A 85 -4.97 13.33 1.42
C CYS A 85 -4.22 12.06 1.02
N TRP A 86 -4.97 10.96 0.92
CA TRP A 86 -4.47 9.74 0.30
C TRP A 86 -4.02 9.97 -1.15
N THR A 87 -3.15 9.10 -1.63
CA THR A 87 -2.70 9.05 -3.02
C THR A 87 -3.24 7.78 -3.66
N TRP A 88 -3.84 7.91 -4.85
CA TRP A 88 -4.30 6.77 -5.63
C TRP A 88 -3.12 6.16 -6.38
N TRP A 89 -3.18 4.87 -6.67
CA TRP A 89 -2.19 4.21 -7.48
C TRP A 89 -2.82 3.21 -8.44
N ASP A 90 -2.19 3.06 -9.60
CA ASP A 90 -2.57 2.13 -10.66
C ASP A 90 -1.35 1.34 -11.12
N TYR A 91 -1.56 0.06 -11.43
CA TYR A 91 -0.53 -0.81 -11.98
C TYR A 91 -1.11 -1.74 -13.03
N GLN A 92 -0.48 -1.79 -14.20
CA GLN A 92 -0.84 -2.73 -15.27
C GLN A 92 -0.03 -4.01 -15.06
N LEU A 93 -0.68 -5.03 -14.51
CA LEU A 93 -0.09 -6.34 -14.26
C LEU A 93 -0.15 -7.19 -15.53
N ASP A 94 0.98 -7.69 -16.00
CA ASP A 94 0.98 -8.69 -17.07
C ASP A 94 0.36 -10.00 -16.54
N VAL A 95 -0.66 -10.51 -17.22
CA VAL A 95 -1.36 -11.73 -16.77
C VAL A 95 -0.44 -12.95 -16.80
N ALA A 96 0.63 -12.91 -17.58
CA ALA A 96 1.69 -13.92 -17.55
C ALA A 96 2.36 -14.03 -16.17
N ASP A 97 2.51 -12.93 -15.44
CA ASP A 97 3.13 -12.90 -14.11
C ASP A 97 2.24 -13.53 -13.03
N LEU A 98 0.95 -13.74 -13.33
CA LEU A 98 0.05 -14.48 -12.45
C LEU A 98 0.25 -16.00 -12.53
N VAL A 99 1.02 -16.51 -13.50
CA VAL A 99 1.29 -17.95 -13.61
C VAL A 99 2.18 -18.40 -12.46
N GLY A 100 1.59 -19.13 -11.51
CA GLY A 100 2.28 -19.59 -10.30
C GLY A 100 2.29 -18.55 -9.16
N CYS A 101 1.79 -17.34 -9.39
CA CYS A 101 1.53 -16.34 -8.36
C CYS A 101 0.51 -16.88 -7.36
N LYS A 102 0.83 -16.79 -6.07
CA LYS A 102 -0.07 -17.21 -4.98
C LYS A 102 -0.78 -16.06 -4.31
N GLU A 103 -0.18 -14.87 -4.36
CA GLU A 103 -0.64 -13.69 -3.66
C GLU A 103 -0.12 -12.43 -4.35
N LEU A 104 -0.93 -11.37 -4.29
CA LEU A 104 -0.57 -10.03 -4.74
C LEU A 104 -0.32 -9.16 -3.52
N TRP A 105 0.83 -8.51 -3.49
CA TRP A 105 1.20 -7.61 -2.41
C TRP A 105 1.28 -6.18 -2.93
N CYS A 106 0.92 -5.22 -2.08
CA CYS A 106 1.26 -3.82 -2.27
C CYS A 106 1.94 -3.28 -1.02
N ARG A 107 2.90 -2.38 -1.20
CA ARG A 107 3.45 -1.58 -0.11
C ARG A 107 3.71 -0.15 -0.56
N ALA A 108 3.64 0.80 0.37
CA ALA A 108 3.98 2.19 0.12
C ALA A 108 5.23 2.63 0.88
N TRP A 109 5.79 3.75 0.42
CA TRP A 109 6.87 4.47 1.06
C TRP A 109 6.53 5.95 1.15
N ASP A 110 6.87 6.59 2.25
CA ASP A 110 6.76 8.04 2.42
C ASP A 110 8.08 8.77 2.14
N GLU A 111 8.06 10.10 2.20
CA GLU A 111 9.25 10.95 2.00
C GLU A 111 10.29 10.85 3.12
N SER A 112 9.91 10.30 4.27
CA SER A 112 10.83 9.96 5.36
C SER A 112 11.42 8.55 5.22
N ASN A 113 11.14 7.87 4.09
CA ASN A 113 11.52 6.48 3.81
C ASN A 113 10.95 5.46 4.80
N ASN A 114 9.82 5.75 5.46
CA ASN A 114 9.07 4.73 6.19
C ASN A 114 8.36 3.81 5.20
N THR A 115 8.29 2.51 5.52
CA THR A 115 7.53 1.51 4.74
C THR A 115 6.72 0.59 5.65
N GLN A 116 5.81 -0.17 5.06
CA GLN A 116 5.03 -1.19 5.76
C GLN A 116 5.91 -2.41 6.09
N PRO A 117 5.81 -2.98 7.30
CA PRO A 117 6.53 -4.21 7.65
C PRO A 117 6.01 -5.40 6.83
N THR A 118 6.89 -6.35 6.52
CA THR A 118 6.49 -7.60 5.86
C THR A 118 5.64 -8.47 6.78
N GLU A 119 5.98 -8.52 8.07
CA GLU A 119 5.25 -9.29 9.06
C GLU A 119 4.35 -8.37 9.89
N PRO A 120 3.04 -8.67 10.01
CA PRO A 120 2.12 -7.86 10.80
C PRO A 120 2.54 -7.75 12.27
N THR A 121 2.48 -6.53 12.81
CA THR A 121 2.69 -6.31 14.25
C THR A 121 1.38 -6.40 15.00
N TRP A 122 1.19 -7.47 15.76
CA TRP A 122 0.01 -7.65 16.61
C TRP A 122 0.05 -6.76 17.86
N ASN A 123 -1.09 -6.21 18.24
CA ASN A 123 -1.29 -5.60 19.55
C ASN A 123 -2.72 -5.84 20.04
N LEU A 124 -2.92 -5.66 21.35
CA LEU A 124 -4.18 -5.92 22.06
C LEU A 124 -5.38 -5.19 21.45
N MET A 125 -5.17 -3.99 20.91
CA MET A 125 -6.25 -3.14 20.40
C MET A 125 -6.52 -3.33 18.90
N GLY A 126 -5.69 -4.11 18.20
CA GLY A 126 -5.75 -4.26 16.75
C GLY A 126 -5.50 -2.96 15.98
N MET A 127 -4.81 -1.98 16.59
CA MET A 127 -4.61 -0.65 16.00
C MET A 127 -3.30 -0.54 15.25
N GLY A 128 -3.21 0.37 14.27
CA GLY A 128 -1.96 0.66 13.57
C GLY A 128 -1.42 -0.49 12.74
N ASN A 129 -2.26 -1.47 12.36
CA ASN A 129 -1.87 -2.51 11.42
C ASN A 129 -1.68 -1.89 10.02
N ASN A 130 -0.45 -1.95 9.54
CA ASN A 130 -0.05 -1.48 8.23
C ASN A 130 0.85 -2.50 7.55
#